data_AF-R5AF65-F1
#
_entry.id   AF-R5AF65-F1
#
_cell.length_a   1.000
_cell.length_b   1.000
_cell.length_c   1.000
_cell.angle_alpha   90.00
_cell.angle_beta   90.00
_cell.angle_gamma   90.00
#
_symmetry.space_group_name_H-M   'P 1'
#
loop_
_entity.id
_entity.type
_entity.pdbx_description
1 polymer ?
#
loop_
_entity_poly.entity_id
_entity_poly.type
_entity_poly.pdbx_seq_one_letter_code
_entity_poly.pdbx_strand_id
1 'polypeptide(L)'
;MQSHERTSVVEVMGHGAGHLAVYVGMAVGATAILIPEKPYNFEKDVLERIREGKYRNKHHHLIIVSEGVADTHEIVQRLHDDLGIEARLTILGHIQRGGSPSARDRVMATRMGHYAVEALLRGVTSQVVCYRDSQLVLTPIAEALKMKKPLDSYMYRVANEVSI
;
A
#
# COMPACT_ATOMS: atom_id res chain seq x y z
N MET A 1 -25.41 -21.64 -10.77
CA MET A 1 -24.67 -20.36 -10.85
C MET A 1 -23.24 -20.64 -10.45
N GLN A 2 -22.37 -20.94 -11.42
CA GLN A 2 -20.93 -21.04 -11.14
C GLN A 2 -20.44 -19.66 -10.70
N SER A 3 -19.76 -19.60 -9.56
CA SER A 3 -19.03 -18.40 -9.15
C SER A 3 -17.95 -18.17 -10.20
N HIS A 4 -18.19 -17.25 -11.14
CA HIS A 4 -17.21 -16.87 -12.15
C HIS A 4 -15.89 -16.51 -11.45
N GLU A 5 -14.76 -17.04 -11.93
CA GLU A 5 -13.43 -16.60 -11.47
C GLU A 5 -13.38 -15.07 -11.54
N ARG A 6 -12.97 -14.42 -10.44
CA ARG A 6 -12.95 -12.95 -10.37
C ARG A 6 -11.52 -12.47 -10.17
N THR A 7 -11.00 -11.80 -11.19
CA THR A 7 -9.73 -11.08 -11.09
C THR A 7 -10.03 -9.59 -11.02
N SER A 8 -9.48 -8.92 -10.01
CA SER A 8 -9.63 -7.49 -9.81
C SER A 8 -8.26 -6.82 -9.77
N VAL A 9 -8.11 -5.72 -10.47
CA VAL A 9 -6.97 -4.81 -10.38
C VAL A 9 -7.45 -3.57 -9.63
N VAL A 10 -6.80 -3.23 -8.52
CA VAL A 10 -7.17 -2.08 -7.69
C VAL A 10 -5.98 -1.13 -7.57
N GLU A 11 -6.19 0.10 -8.03
CA GLU A 11 -5.22 1.18 -7.88
C GLU A 11 -5.41 1.89 -6.53
N VAL A 12 -4.33 1.98 -5.75
CA VAL A 12 -4.28 2.69 -4.48
C VAL A 12 -3.34 3.89 -4.57
N MET A 13 -3.61 4.91 -3.75
CA MET A 13 -2.70 6.06 -3.68
C MET A 13 -1.36 5.67 -3.07
N GLY A 14 -0.37 6.55 -3.20
CA GLY A 14 0.95 6.35 -2.62
C GLY A 14 2.02 7.23 -3.22
N HIS A 15 1.73 7.87 -4.34
CA HIS A 15 2.68 8.64 -5.13
C HIS A 15 3.97 7.83 -5.33
N GLY A 16 5.12 8.31 -4.85
CA GLY A 16 6.39 7.59 -4.91
C GLY A 16 6.64 6.58 -3.78
N ALA A 17 5.63 6.18 -3.01
CA ALA A 17 5.75 5.29 -1.86
C ALA A 17 4.70 4.17 -1.84
N GLY A 18 5.16 2.92 -1.72
CA GLY A 18 4.34 1.72 -1.77
C GLY A 18 3.78 1.26 -0.42
N HIS A 19 3.99 1.99 0.68
CA HIS A 19 3.58 1.55 2.03
C HIS A 19 2.10 1.23 2.13
N LEU A 20 1.24 2.03 1.49
CA LEU A 20 -0.21 1.79 1.49
C LEU A 20 -0.55 0.52 0.71
N ALA A 21 0.05 0.32 -0.47
CA ALA A 21 -0.17 -0.87 -1.28
C ALA A 21 0.25 -2.16 -0.56
N VAL A 22 1.40 -2.15 0.13
CA VAL A 22 1.82 -3.31 0.94
C VAL A 22 0.87 -3.56 2.10
N TYR A 23 0.47 -2.52 2.82
CA TYR A 23 -0.44 -2.65 3.96
C TYR A 23 -1.82 -3.18 3.53
N VAL A 24 -2.39 -2.61 2.46
CA VAL A 24 -3.65 -3.06 1.87
C VAL A 24 -3.50 -4.49 1.38
N GLY A 25 -2.48 -4.78 0.56
CA GLY A 25 -2.26 -6.09 -0.02
C GLY A 25 -2.13 -7.20 1.01
N MET A 26 -1.42 -6.94 2.11
CA MET A 26 -1.32 -7.87 3.24
C MET A 26 -2.67 -8.07 3.94
N ALA A 27 -3.45 -7.00 4.14
CA ALA A 27 -4.74 -7.07 4.83
C ALA A 27 -5.81 -7.82 4.02
N VAL A 28 -5.75 -7.75 2.68
CA VAL A 28 -6.74 -8.34 1.77
C VAL A 28 -6.30 -9.69 1.16
N GLY A 29 -5.09 -10.15 1.46
CA GLY A 29 -4.54 -11.37 0.84
C GLY A 29 -4.32 -11.23 -0.68
N ALA A 30 -3.81 -10.07 -1.11
CA ALA A 30 -3.61 -9.75 -2.51
C ALA A 30 -2.69 -10.76 -3.19
N THR A 31 -3.11 -11.27 -4.36
CA THR A 31 -2.31 -12.19 -5.18
C THR A 31 -0.99 -11.55 -5.59
N ALA A 32 -0.99 -10.27 -5.94
CA ALA A 32 0.21 -9.51 -6.31
C ALA A 32 0.11 -8.07 -5.79
N ILE A 33 1.27 -7.49 -5.45
CA ILE A 33 1.38 -6.11 -4.95
C ILE A 33 2.51 -5.41 -5.70
N LEU A 34 2.16 -4.41 -6.51
CA LEU A 34 3.11 -3.64 -7.32
C LEU A 34 3.38 -2.28 -6.66
N ILE A 35 4.66 -1.98 -6.41
CA ILE A 35 5.11 -0.81 -5.64
C ILE A 35 6.33 -0.13 -6.28
N PRO A 36 6.52 1.19 -6.08
CA PRO A 36 7.61 1.93 -6.72
C PRO A 36 9.00 1.54 -6.18
N GLU A 37 9.09 1.02 -4.95
CA GLU A 37 10.36 0.63 -4.34
C GLU A 37 10.98 -0.65 -4.93
N LYS A 38 10.22 -1.43 -5.71
CA LYS A 38 10.66 -2.71 -6.26
C LYS A 38 10.26 -2.83 -7.74
N PRO A 39 11.22 -2.98 -8.67
CA PRO A 39 10.88 -3.32 -10.05
C PRO A 39 10.18 -4.68 -10.05
N TYR A 40 9.18 -4.84 -10.90
CA TYR A 40 8.43 -6.08 -11.04
C TYR A 40 8.64 -6.69 -12.43
N ASN A 41 8.61 -8.02 -12.48
CA ASN A 41 8.50 -8.79 -13.71
C ASN A 41 7.06 -9.29 -13.81
N PHE A 42 6.31 -8.83 -14.80
CA PHE A 42 4.88 -9.15 -14.89
C PHE A 42 4.58 -10.65 -15.03
N GLU A 43 5.41 -11.40 -15.77
CA GLU A 43 5.24 -12.85 -15.92
C GLU A 43 5.35 -13.54 -14.56
N LYS A 44 6.44 -13.29 -13.84
CA LYS A 44 6.73 -13.94 -12.56
C LYS A 44 5.86 -13.41 -11.41
N ASP A 45 5.77 -12.10 -11.28
CA ASP A 45 5.20 -11.45 -10.10
C ASP A 45 3.67 -11.29 -10.20
N VAL A 46 3.07 -11.54 -11.36
CA VAL A 46 1.62 -11.46 -11.57
C VAL A 46 1.07 -12.74 -12.20
N LEU A 47 1.53 -13.11 -13.40
CA LEU A 47 0.91 -14.20 -14.17
C LEU A 47 1.13 -15.57 -13.54
N GLU A 48 2.36 -15.89 -13.16
CA GLU A 48 2.68 -17.15 -12.46
C GLU A 48 1.92 -17.25 -11.14
N ARG A 49 1.84 -16.17 -10.35
CA ARG A 49 1.10 -16.15 -9.08
C ARG A 49 -0.40 -16.39 -9.26
N ILE A 50 -0.99 -15.88 -10.35
CA ILE A 50 -2.38 -16.19 -10.72
C ILE A 50 -2.52 -17.67 -11.09
N ARG A 51 -1.63 -18.21 -11.93
CA ARG A 51 -1.64 -19.63 -12.34
C ARG A 51 -1.47 -20.57 -11.13
N GLU A 52 -0.55 -20.26 -10.21
CA GLU A 52 -0.36 -21.00 -8.96
C GLU A 52 -1.62 -20.97 -8.09
N GLY A 53 -2.25 -19.79 -7.95
CA GLY A 53 -3.52 -19.67 -7.25
C GLY A 53 -4.60 -20.55 -7.86
N LYS A 54 -4.75 -20.55 -9.19
CA LYS A 54 -5.71 -21.42 -9.88
C LYS A 54 -5.42 -22.90 -9.66
N TYR A 55 -4.15 -23.30 -9.71
CA TYR A 55 -3.72 -24.68 -9.42
C TYR A 55 -4.10 -25.11 -7.99
N ARG A 56 -4.07 -24.17 -7.04
CA ARG A 56 -4.52 -24.36 -5.65
C ARG A 56 -6.02 -24.14 -5.44
N ASN A 57 -6.80 -24.08 -6.51
CA ASN A 57 -8.25 -23.87 -6.48
C ASN A 57 -8.70 -22.52 -5.86
N LYS A 58 -7.84 -21.49 -5.96
CA LYS A 58 -8.19 -20.10 -5.64
C LYS A 58 -8.88 -19.47 -6.85
N HIS A 59 -10.15 -19.11 -6.68
CA HIS A 59 -10.99 -18.56 -7.77
C HIS A 59 -11.04 -17.02 -7.80
N HIS A 60 -10.41 -16.35 -6.83
CA HIS A 60 -10.41 -14.90 -6.71
C HIS A 60 -8.98 -14.37 -6.64
N HIS A 61 -8.63 -13.46 -7.55
CA HIS A 61 -7.32 -12.83 -7.58
C HIS A 61 -7.46 -11.32 -7.43
N LEU A 62 -6.63 -10.75 -6.56
CA LEU A 62 -6.59 -9.32 -6.32
C LEU A 62 -5.18 -8.81 -6.55
N ILE A 63 -5.04 -7.90 -7.50
CA ILE A 63 -3.78 -7.23 -7.84
C ILE A 63 -3.87 -5.81 -7.30
N ILE A 64 -3.02 -5.48 -6.32
CA ILE A 64 -2.94 -4.13 -5.76
C ILE A 64 -1.80 -3.40 -6.46
N VAL A 65 -2.11 -2.25 -7.04
CA VAL A 65 -1.15 -1.43 -7.79
C VAL A 65 -1.07 -0.06 -7.14
N SER A 66 0.13 0.38 -6.74
CA SER A 66 0.35 1.76 -6.30
C SER A 66 0.35 2.71 -7.50
N GLU A 67 -0.30 3.87 -7.37
CA GLU A 67 -0.45 4.88 -8.45
C GLU A 67 0.88 5.35 -9.08
N GLY A 68 2.02 5.18 -8.40
CA GLY A 68 3.34 5.57 -8.91
C GLY A 68 4.10 4.52 -9.72
N VAL A 69 3.49 3.39 -10.07
CA VAL A 69 4.20 2.22 -10.62
C VAL A 69 4.02 2.05 -12.13
N ALA A 70 2.77 1.96 -12.58
CA ALA A 70 2.44 1.65 -13.96
C ALA A 70 1.02 2.14 -14.27
N ASP A 71 0.69 2.27 -15.56
CA ASP A 71 -0.68 2.47 -15.99
C ASP A 71 -1.50 1.20 -15.68
N THR A 72 -2.49 1.31 -14.81
CA THR A 72 -3.32 0.18 -14.40
C THR A 72 -4.19 -0.37 -15.52
N HIS A 73 -4.46 0.42 -16.57
CA HIS A 73 -5.11 -0.08 -17.78
C HIS A 73 -4.21 -1.06 -18.55
N GLU A 74 -2.90 -0.80 -18.60
CA GLU A 74 -1.94 -1.72 -19.22
C GLU A 74 -1.91 -3.07 -18.50
N ILE A 75 -1.94 -3.05 -17.16
CA ILE A 75 -1.99 -4.27 -16.34
C ILE A 75 -3.21 -5.12 -16.70
N VAL A 76 -4.38 -4.50 -16.84
CA VAL A 76 -5.62 -5.20 -17.22
C VAL A 76 -5.54 -5.76 -18.63
N GLN A 77 -5.03 -4.97 -19.58
CA GLN A 77 -4.85 -5.39 -20.97
C GLN A 77 -3.93 -6.61 -21.04
N ARG A 78 -2.80 -6.59 -20.33
CA ARG A 78 -1.87 -7.71 -20.30
C ARG A 78 -2.46 -8.96 -19.64
N LEU A 79 -3.27 -8.83 -18.60
CA LEU A 79 -4.00 -9.97 -18.02
C LEU A 79 -4.96 -10.62 -19.02
N HIS A 80 -5.61 -9.81 -19.86
CA HIS A 80 -6.45 -10.29 -20.94
C HIS A 80 -5.62 -10.98 -22.03
N ASP A 81 -4.57 -10.34 -22.51
CA ASP A 81 -3.80 -10.84 -23.66
C ASP A 81 -2.97 -12.09 -23.31
N ASP A 82 -2.37 -12.13 -22.11
CA ASP A 82 -1.47 -13.21 -21.70
C ASP A 82 -2.20 -14.41 -21.06
N LEU A 83 -3.39 -14.22 -20.48
CA LEU A 83 -4.15 -15.28 -19.77
C LEU A 83 -5.61 -15.44 -20.20
N GLY A 84 -6.14 -14.58 -21.06
CA GLY A 84 -7.56 -14.58 -21.43
C GLY A 84 -8.49 -14.19 -20.26
N ILE A 85 -7.96 -13.48 -19.26
CA ILE A 85 -8.72 -13.12 -18.05
C ILE A 85 -9.30 -11.71 -18.19
N GLU A 86 -10.62 -11.60 -18.13
CA GLU A 86 -11.30 -10.32 -17.96
C GLU A 86 -11.16 -9.82 -16.51
N ALA A 87 -10.24 -8.88 -16.29
CA ALA A 87 -10.03 -8.27 -14.98
C ALA A 87 -10.89 -7.02 -14.79
N ARG A 88 -11.46 -6.84 -13.59
CA ARG A 88 -12.18 -5.63 -13.22
C ARG A 88 -11.22 -4.59 -12.66
N LEU A 89 -11.14 -3.44 -13.30
CA LEU A 89 -10.35 -2.31 -12.82
C LEU A 89 -11.15 -1.44 -11.85
N THR A 90 -10.56 -1.12 -10.72
CA THR A 90 -11.06 -0.10 -9.78
C THR A 90 -9.95 0.87 -9.45
N ILE A 91 -10.11 2.13 -9.84
CA ILE A 91 -9.24 3.22 -9.41
C ILE A 91 -9.92 3.92 -8.24
N LEU A 92 -9.38 3.76 -7.03
CA LEU A 92 -9.99 4.36 -5.84
C LEU A 92 -9.83 5.88 -5.82
N GLY A 93 -8.66 6.38 -6.24
CA GLY A 93 -8.36 7.81 -6.26
C GLY A 93 -8.58 8.50 -4.91
N HIS A 94 -9.19 9.69 -4.95
CA HIS A 94 -9.30 10.62 -3.82
C HIS A 94 -10.20 10.16 -2.68
N ILE A 95 -11.01 9.10 -2.86
CA ILE A 95 -11.84 8.57 -1.76
C ILE A 95 -10.99 8.14 -0.56
N GLN A 96 -9.73 7.73 -0.81
CA GLN A 96 -8.75 7.35 0.20
C GLN A 96 -8.29 8.51 1.10
N ARG A 97 -8.52 9.76 0.70
CA ARG A 97 -8.21 10.96 1.48
C ARG A 97 -9.40 11.47 2.29
N GLY A 98 -10.59 10.93 2.05
CA GLY A 98 -11.83 11.30 2.74
C GLY A 98 -12.24 10.27 3.80
N GLY A 99 -13.43 10.49 4.37
CA GLY A 99 -13.99 9.61 5.40
C GLY A 99 -13.66 10.05 6.83
N SER A 100 -14.34 9.43 7.80
CA SER A 100 -14.09 9.69 9.21
C SER A 100 -12.80 8.98 9.68
N PRO A 101 -11.88 9.66 10.38
CA PRO A 101 -10.62 9.06 10.83
C PRO A 101 -10.87 7.92 11.82
N SER A 102 -10.01 6.90 11.77
CA SER A 102 -10.09 5.74 12.68
C SER A 102 -9.79 6.13 14.13
N ALA A 103 -10.08 5.26 15.09
CA ALA A 103 -9.73 5.48 16.49
C ALA A 103 -8.21 5.70 16.66
N ARG A 104 -7.38 4.94 15.92
CA ARG A 104 -5.93 5.10 15.93
C ARG A 104 -5.51 6.47 15.42
N ASP A 105 -6.08 6.93 14.30
CA ASP A 105 -5.73 8.22 13.72
C ASP A 105 -6.13 9.38 14.65
N ARG A 106 -7.33 9.30 15.25
CA ARG A 106 -7.81 10.32 16.21
C ARG A 106 -6.92 10.39 17.45
N VAL A 107 -6.61 9.25 18.06
CA VAL A 107 -5.73 9.21 19.24
C VAL A 107 -4.33 9.72 18.90
N MET A 108 -3.78 9.33 17.75
CA MET A 108 -2.45 9.80 17.32
C MET A 108 -2.45 11.32 17.07
N ALA A 109 -3.45 11.84 16.36
CA ALA A 109 -3.58 13.27 16.10
C ALA A 109 -3.66 14.09 17.39
N THR A 110 -4.46 13.64 18.37
CA THR A 110 -4.55 14.30 19.69
C THR A 110 -3.21 14.30 20.41
N ARG A 111 -2.52 13.14 20.46
CA ARG A 111 -1.21 13.02 21.11
C ARG A 111 -0.16 13.91 20.44
N MET A 112 -0.09 13.89 19.11
CA MET A 112 0.89 14.69 18.35
C MET A 112 0.62 16.19 18.50
N GLY A 113 -0.64 16.62 18.44
CA GLY A 113 -1.03 18.02 18.62
C GLY A 113 -0.72 18.53 20.02
N HIS A 114 -1.05 17.76 21.05
CA HIS A 114 -0.71 18.10 22.44
C HIS A 114 0.82 18.21 22.63
N TYR A 115 1.57 17.22 22.15
CA TYR A 115 3.03 17.21 22.26
C TYR A 115 3.69 18.38 21.52
N ALA A 116 3.14 18.81 20.37
CA ALA A 116 3.60 20.00 19.68
C ALA A 116 3.42 21.27 20.51
N VAL A 117 2.26 21.42 21.19
CA VAL A 117 2.00 22.56 22.08
C VAL A 117 2.94 22.55 23.28
N GLU A 118 3.16 21.38 23.91
CA GLU A 118 4.13 21.25 25.00
C GLU A 118 5.55 21.64 24.57
N ALA A 119 5.97 21.26 23.37
CA ALA A 119 7.28 21.64 22.82
C ALA A 119 7.40 23.16 22.68
N LEU A 120 6.38 23.83 22.14
CA LEU A 120 6.34 25.29 22.01
C LEU A 120 6.39 25.99 23.38
N LEU A 121 5.67 25.49 24.38
CA LEU A 121 5.70 26.04 25.74
C LEU A 121 7.08 25.93 26.40
N ARG A 122 7.87 24.91 26.02
CA ARG A 122 9.28 24.75 26.46
C ARG A 122 10.26 25.60 25.64
N GLY A 123 9.76 26.45 24.74
CA GLY A 123 10.57 27.30 23.87
C GLY A 123 11.18 26.57 22.66
N VAL A 124 10.79 25.33 22.40
CA VAL A 124 11.31 24.55 21.27
C VAL A 124 10.61 24.98 19.98
N THR A 125 11.39 25.31 18.96
CA THR A 125 10.90 25.78 17.65
C THR A 125 11.56 25.01 16.49
N SER A 126 10.98 25.12 15.29
CA SER A 126 11.51 24.51 14.05
C SER A 126 11.74 22.99 14.13
N GLN A 127 10.88 22.29 14.88
CA GLN A 127 10.85 20.84 14.99
C GLN A 127 9.57 20.27 14.37
N VAL A 128 9.64 19.03 13.93
CA VAL A 128 8.50 18.20 13.51
C VAL A 128 8.26 17.15 14.59
N VAL A 129 7.00 16.96 14.97
CA VAL A 129 6.61 15.82 15.81
C VAL A 129 6.61 14.56 14.95
N CYS A 130 7.40 13.57 15.34
CA CYS A 130 7.49 12.27 14.68
C CYS A 130 7.04 11.17 15.63
N TYR A 131 6.60 10.04 15.07
CA TYR A 131 6.33 8.82 15.81
C TYR A 131 7.37 7.75 15.45
N ARG A 132 8.15 7.30 16.42
CA ARG A 132 9.24 6.33 16.24
C ARG A 132 9.29 5.40 17.44
N ASP A 133 9.43 4.10 17.23
CA ASP A 133 9.56 3.09 18.30
C ASP A 133 8.47 3.21 19.38
N SER A 134 7.24 3.45 18.92
CA SER A 134 6.05 3.66 19.75
C SER A 134 6.05 4.93 20.62
N GLN A 135 6.96 5.86 20.38
CA GLN A 135 7.11 7.11 21.12
C GLN A 135 7.00 8.34 20.20
N LEU A 136 6.59 9.46 20.80
CA LEU A 136 6.64 10.76 20.14
C LEU A 136 8.00 11.40 20.37
N VAL A 137 8.61 11.87 19.30
CA VAL A 137 9.94 12.51 19.32
C VAL A 137 9.88 13.80 18.51
N LEU A 138 10.71 14.77 18.87
CA LEU A 138 10.94 15.97 18.08
C LEU A 138 12.14 15.74 17.17
N THR A 139 12.01 16.10 15.90
CA THR A 139 13.11 16.05 14.93
C THR A 139 13.24 17.40 14.25
N PRO A 140 14.44 17.98 14.09
CA PRO A 140 14.60 19.26 13.40
C PRO A 140 14.01 19.20 12.00
N ILE A 141 13.26 20.22 11.59
CA ILE A 141 12.57 20.19 10.29
C ILE A 141 13.54 19.99 9.12
N ALA A 142 14.71 20.61 9.18
CA ALA A 142 15.76 20.49 8.18
C ALA A 142 16.36 19.07 8.09
N GLU A 143 16.35 18.31 9.18
CA GLU A 143 16.73 16.90 9.21
C GLU A 143 15.59 16.03 8.67
N ALA A 144 14.37 16.24 9.17
CA ALA A 144 13.19 15.47 8.79
C ALA A 144 12.93 15.50 7.27
N LEU A 145 13.10 16.65 6.62
CA LEU A 145 12.93 16.80 5.17
C LEU A 145 13.96 16.01 4.34
N LYS A 146 15.12 15.65 4.92
CA LYS A 146 16.16 14.84 4.27
C LYS A 146 15.98 13.34 4.51
N MET A 147 15.12 12.96 5.47
CA MET A 147 14.90 11.56 5.80
C MET A 147 14.17 10.84 4.66
N LYS A 148 14.55 9.58 4.43
CA LYS A 148 13.80 8.65 3.59
C LYS A 148 13.17 7.59 4.48
N LYS A 149 11.88 7.32 4.27
CA LYS A 149 11.18 6.22 4.96
C LYS A 149 11.38 4.93 4.15
N PRO A 150 12.18 3.96 4.62
CA PRO A 150 12.33 2.71 3.91
C PRO A 150 11.03 1.91 3.93
N LEU A 151 10.88 1.01 2.96
CA LEU A 151 9.86 -0.02 3.00
C LEU A 151 10.31 -1.12 3.98
N ASP A 152 9.41 -1.58 4.84
CA ASP A 152 9.65 -2.75 5.68
C ASP A 152 9.69 -4.01 4.80
N SER A 153 10.88 -4.59 4.67
CA SER A 153 11.11 -5.77 3.84
C SER A 153 10.46 -7.04 4.42
N TYR A 154 10.31 -7.12 5.75
CA TYR A 154 9.60 -8.22 6.40
C TYR A 154 8.11 -8.16 6.04
N MET A 155 7.49 -7.00 6.19
CA MET A 155 6.08 -6.81 5.82
C MET A 155 5.83 -7.12 4.35
N TYR A 156 6.69 -6.63 3.46
CA TYR A 156 6.55 -6.90 2.02
C TYR A 156 6.67 -8.40 1.72
N ARG A 157 7.63 -9.10 2.33
CA ARG A 157 7.77 -10.55 2.17
C ARG A 157 6.54 -11.29 2.68
N VAL A 158 6.09 -11.00 3.90
CA VAL A 158 4.89 -11.61 4.49
C VAL A 158 3.68 -11.41 3.58
N ALA A 159 3.45 -10.21 3.07
CA ALA A 159 2.33 -9.91 2.17
C ALA A 159 2.34 -10.78 0.89
N ASN A 160 3.53 -11.13 0.38
CA ASN A 160 3.70 -12.00 -0.78
C ASN A 160 3.67 -13.50 -0.45
N GLU A 161 3.89 -13.90 0.79
CA GLU A 161 3.89 -15.31 1.20
C GLU A 161 2.51 -15.78 1.69
N VAL A 162 1.73 -14.92 2.34
CA VAL A 162 0.40 -15.29 2.89
C VAL A 162 -0.72 -15.32 1.85
N SER A 163 -0.42 -14.91 0.63
CA SER A 163 -1.39 -14.70 -0.46
C SER A 163 -1.60 -15.93 -1.36
N ILE A 164 -0.96 -17.05 -1.03
CA ILE A 164 -0.91 -18.30 -1.82
C ILE A 164 -1.88 -19.36 -1.29
#